data_AF-A0A7S2LKN4-F1
#
_entry.id   AF-A0A7S2LKN4-F1
#
_cell.length_a   1.000
_cell.length_b   1.000
_cell.length_c   1.000
_cell.angle_alpha   90.00
_cell.angle_beta   90.00
_cell.angle_gamma   90.00
#
_symmetry.space_group_name_H-M   'P 1'
#
loop_
_entity.id
_entity.type
_entity.pdbx_description
1 polymer ?
#
loop_
_entity_poly.entity_id
_entity_poly.type
_entity_poly.pdbx_seq_one_letter_code
_entity_poly.pdbx_strand_id
1 'polypeptide(L)'
;GGDGPAAGPDAAPLGQMRRKSSCDTFGEEELGEDKSHAVKRGHAVDEAGWRIESQEPFKLEGEQCTLTIMTNPSQGLVRFDALKHSTAEILYVTCESARFDELIEQQSGATGPARVVAATHALFREALESVAAGEAGC
;
A
#
# COMPACT_ATOMS: atom_id res chain seq x y z
N GLY A 1 8.29 51.10 -10.95
CA GLY A 1 8.98 49.91 -10.42
C GLY A 1 7.94 49.11 -9.68
N GLY A 2 7.48 48.02 -10.28
CA GLY A 2 6.55 47.09 -9.67
C GLY A 2 7.27 45.76 -9.52
N ASP A 3 7.62 45.42 -8.29
CA ASP A 3 8.19 44.13 -7.92
C ASP A 3 7.02 43.26 -7.44
N GLY A 4 6.65 42.26 -8.23
CA GLY A 4 5.63 41.28 -7.91
C GLY A 4 6.29 39.99 -7.42
N PRO A 5 5.79 39.36 -6.33
CA PRO A 5 6.39 38.15 -5.80
C PRO A 5 6.16 36.95 -6.73
N ALA A 6 7.24 36.21 -6.99
CA ALA A 6 7.25 34.97 -7.72
C ALA A 6 6.46 33.89 -6.98
N ALA A 7 5.43 33.35 -7.63
CA ALA A 7 4.68 32.19 -7.20
C ALA A 7 5.57 30.94 -7.21
N GLY A 8 5.58 30.21 -6.09
CA GLY A 8 6.36 29.00 -5.87
C GLY A 8 5.87 27.80 -6.69
N PRO A 9 6.69 26.74 -6.81
CA PRO A 9 6.38 25.55 -7.59
C PRO A 9 5.28 24.71 -6.93
N ASP A 10 4.35 24.32 -7.79
CA ASP A 10 3.22 23.41 -7.62
C ASP A 10 3.64 22.11 -6.92
N ALA A 11 3.19 21.94 -5.67
CA ALA A 11 3.34 20.70 -4.92
C ALA A 11 2.31 19.69 -5.44
N ALA A 12 2.78 18.65 -6.11
CA ALA A 12 1.93 17.58 -6.60
C ALA A 12 1.10 16.93 -5.47
N PRO A 13 -0.18 16.60 -5.69
CA PRO A 13 -1.07 16.08 -4.66
C PRO A 13 -0.63 14.68 -4.20
N LEU A 14 -0.50 14.55 -2.88
CA LEU A 14 -0.14 13.32 -2.16
C LEU A 14 -1.21 12.22 -2.33
N GLY A 15 -0.74 10.97 -2.28
CA GLY A 15 -1.43 9.71 -2.61
C GLY A 15 -2.94 9.66 -2.35
N GLN A 16 -3.69 9.29 -3.38
CA GLN A 16 -5.13 9.03 -3.29
C GLN A 16 -5.40 7.68 -2.62
N MET A 17 -5.99 7.71 -1.44
CA MET A 17 -6.57 6.54 -0.78
C MET A 17 -7.92 6.21 -1.44
N ARG A 18 -8.10 5.00 -1.98
CA ARG A 18 -9.36 4.52 -2.56
C ARG A 18 -9.83 3.27 -1.83
N ARG A 19 -11.14 3.13 -1.65
CA ARG A 19 -11.73 1.90 -1.09
C ARG A 19 -12.22 1.02 -2.24
N LYS A 20 -11.83 -0.25 -2.25
CA LYS A 20 -12.40 -1.26 -3.16
C LYS A 20 -13.18 -2.26 -2.32
N SER A 21 -14.48 -2.33 -2.55
CA SER A 21 -15.36 -3.38 -2.03
C SER A 21 -15.36 -4.54 -3.03
N SER A 22 -15.03 -5.74 -2.57
CA SER A 22 -15.03 -6.97 -3.36
C SER A 22 -16.14 -7.90 -2.85
N CYS A 23 -17.12 -8.21 -3.69
CA CYS A 23 -18.09 -9.27 -3.47
C CYS A 23 -17.74 -10.47 -4.37
N ASP A 24 -17.26 -11.55 -3.76
CA ASP A 24 -16.92 -12.80 -4.44
C ASP A 24 -18.19 -13.63 -4.71
N THR A 25 -18.38 -14.02 -5.98
CA THR A 25 -19.45 -14.94 -6.40
C THR A 25 -18.89 -16.36 -6.38
N PHE A 26 -19.31 -17.15 -5.40
CA PHE A 26 -18.97 -18.56 -5.24
C PHE A 26 -19.69 -19.41 -6.31
N GLY A 27 -18.93 -20.03 -7.22
CA GLY A 27 -19.43 -20.90 -8.30
C GLY A 27 -19.07 -22.37 -8.08
N GLU A 28 -20.07 -23.25 -8.27
CA GLU A 28 -20.11 -24.69 -8.00
C GLU A 28 -19.02 -25.55 -8.65
N GLU A 29 -18.74 -26.66 -7.96
CA GLU A 29 -17.69 -27.65 -8.19
C GLU A 29 -18.14 -28.71 -9.23
N GLU A 30 -17.33 -28.96 -10.27
CA GLU A 30 -17.47 -30.16 -11.13
C GLU A 30 -16.19 -31.00 -11.06
N LEU A 31 -16.33 -32.24 -10.56
CA LEU A 31 -15.28 -33.24 -10.40
C LEU A 31 -14.73 -33.66 -11.78
N GLY A 32 -13.44 -33.37 -12.04
CA GLY A 32 -12.74 -33.76 -13.27
C GLY A 32 -11.31 -34.26 -12.99
N GLU A 33 -10.97 -35.37 -13.64
CA GLU A 33 -9.81 -36.25 -13.45
C GLU A 33 -8.40 -35.63 -13.39
N ASP A 34 -7.59 -36.32 -12.58
CA ASP A 34 -6.15 -36.19 -12.32
C ASP A 34 -5.31 -36.10 -13.60
N LYS A 35 -4.79 -34.90 -13.87
CA LYS A 35 -3.60 -34.70 -14.71
C LYS A 35 -2.67 -33.75 -13.98
N SER A 36 -1.43 -34.18 -13.79
CA SER A 36 -0.36 -33.44 -13.13
C SER A 36 -0.03 -32.15 -13.89
N HIS A 37 -0.79 -31.10 -13.64
CA HIS A 37 -0.47 -29.75 -14.07
C HIS A 37 0.67 -29.25 -13.18
N ALA A 38 1.87 -29.16 -13.74
CA ALA A 38 2.90 -28.31 -13.20
C ALA A 38 2.29 -26.92 -13.02
N VAL A 39 1.99 -26.55 -11.77
CA VAL A 39 1.41 -25.26 -11.41
C VAL A 39 2.49 -24.22 -11.69
N LYS A 40 2.57 -23.76 -12.93
CA LYS A 40 3.03 -22.41 -13.22
C LYS A 40 2.10 -21.54 -12.40
N ARG A 41 2.55 -21.15 -11.21
CA ARG A 41 1.99 -20.03 -10.46
C ARG A 41 2.11 -18.84 -11.39
N GLY A 42 1.14 -18.70 -12.27
CA GLY A 42 0.92 -17.50 -13.04
C GLY A 42 0.67 -16.45 -12.00
N HIS A 43 1.73 -15.71 -11.65
CA HIS A 43 1.59 -14.37 -11.14
C HIS A 43 0.60 -13.72 -12.11
N ALA A 44 -0.63 -13.48 -11.67
CA ALA A 44 -1.55 -12.63 -12.39
C ALA A 44 -0.85 -11.27 -12.45
N VAL A 45 -0.09 -11.05 -13.52
CA VAL A 45 0.55 -9.78 -13.79
C VAL A 45 -0.60 -8.89 -14.21
N ASP A 46 -1.10 -8.13 -13.25
CA ASP A 46 -2.00 -7.00 -13.50
C ASP A 46 -1.36 -6.13 -14.59
N GLU A 47 -2.13 -5.74 -15.61
CA GLU A 47 -1.65 -4.97 -16.79
C GLU A 47 -0.90 -3.68 -16.40
N ALA A 48 -1.07 -3.18 -15.16
CA ALA A 48 -0.36 -2.02 -14.66
C ALA A 48 1.07 -2.31 -14.13
N GLY A 49 1.55 -3.56 -14.17
CA GLY A 49 2.94 -3.91 -13.80
C GLY A 49 3.18 -4.09 -12.30
N TRP A 50 2.12 -4.09 -11.48
CA TRP A 50 2.22 -4.36 -10.05
C TRP A 50 2.52 -5.82 -9.75
N ARG A 51 3.40 -6.07 -8.76
CA ARG A 51 3.75 -7.41 -8.29
C ARG A 51 3.68 -7.45 -6.78
N ILE A 52 3.07 -8.50 -6.23
CA ILE A 52 3.10 -8.75 -4.79
C ILE A 52 4.51 -9.20 -4.42
N GLU A 53 5.11 -8.54 -3.43
CA GLU A 53 6.40 -8.93 -2.83
C GLU A 53 6.21 -9.75 -1.57
N SER A 54 5.36 -9.29 -0.66
CA SER A 54 5.10 -10.00 0.60
C SER A 54 3.65 -9.85 1.05
N GLN A 55 3.24 -10.80 1.88
CA GLN A 55 1.99 -10.72 2.61
C GLN A 55 2.22 -11.27 4.03
N GLU A 56 1.87 -10.49 5.04
CA GLU A 56 2.17 -10.84 6.43
C GLU A 56 1.10 -10.34 7.42
N PRO A 57 0.97 -10.97 8.59
CA PRO A 57 0.16 -10.44 9.68
C PRO A 57 0.69 -9.07 10.11
N PHE A 58 -0.22 -8.11 10.27
CA PHE A 58 0.13 -6.74 10.63
C PHE A 58 -0.89 -6.21 11.65
N LYS A 59 -0.49 -5.22 12.44
CA LYS A 59 -1.40 -4.59 13.41
C LYS A 59 -1.46 -3.10 13.14
N LEU A 60 -2.63 -2.55 12.87
CA LEU A 60 -2.79 -1.12 12.60
C LEU A 60 -3.79 -0.53 13.61
N GLU A 61 -3.40 0.51 14.34
CA GLU A 61 -4.23 1.18 15.35
C GLU A 61 -4.85 0.26 16.43
N GLY A 62 -4.21 -0.87 16.72
CA GLY A 62 -4.74 -1.86 17.66
C GLY A 62 -5.47 -3.04 17.00
N GLU A 63 -5.81 -2.93 15.73
CA GLU A 63 -6.59 -3.92 14.97
C GLU A 63 -5.70 -4.90 14.20
N GLN A 64 -6.10 -6.18 14.15
CA GLN A 64 -5.43 -7.20 13.34
C GLN A 64 -5.75 -7.02 11.86
N CYS A 65 -4.70 -6.99 11.06
CA CYS A 65 -4.78 -6.78 9.63
C CYS A 65 -3.91 -7.80 8.89
N THR A 66 -4.16 -7.93 7.59
CA THR A 66 -3.19 -8.52 6.66
C THR A 66 -2.56 -7.40 5.86
N LEU A 67 -1.23 -7.26 5.95
CA LEU A 67 -0.46 -6.35 5.11
C LEU A 67 -0.07 -7.09 3.83
N THR A 68 -0.31 -6.48 2.67
CA THR A 68 0.20 -6.92 1.38
C THR A 68 1.07 -5.81 0.81
N ILE A 69 2.33 -6.13 0.53
CA ILE A 69 3.30 -5.20 -0.07
C ILE A 69 3.39 -5.51 -1.56
N MET A 70 3.21 -4.48 -2.38
CA MET A 70 3.26 -4.57 -3.84
C MET A 70 4.27 -3.58 -4.38
N THR A 71 5.02 -3.96 -5.41
CA THR A 71 5.96 -3.07 -6.09
C THR A 71 5.60 -2.93 -7.56
N ASN A 72 5.87 -1.75 -8.11
CA ASN A 72 5.84 -1.46 -9.53
C ASN A 72 7.21 -0.94 -9.97
N PRO A 73 8.14 -1.83 -10.35
CA PRO A 73 9.51 -1.42 -10.69
C PRO A 73 9.58 -0.53 -11.93
N SER A 74 8.59 -0.61 -12.82
CA SER A 74 8.53 0.25 -14.01
C SER A 74 8.26 1.73 -13.68
N GLN A 75 7.62 1.97 -12.52
CA GLN A 75 7.28 3.31 -12.05
C GLN A 75 8.08 3.74 -10.81
N GLY A 76 8.91 2.85 -10.24
CA GLY A 76 9.62 3.11 -8.99
C GLY A 76 8.69 3.31 -7.80
N LEU A 77 7.54 2.62 -7.79
CA LEU A 77 6.53 2.75 -6.74
C LEU A 77 6.43 1.48 -5.89
N VAL A 78 6.08 1.69 -4.62
CA VAL A 78 5.68 0.66 -3.67
C VAL A 78 4.29 1.00 -3.12
N ARG A 79 3.47 -0.02 -2.91
CA ARG A 79 2.12 0.08 -2.37
C ARG A 79 1.95 -0.89 -1.20
N PHE A 80 1.33 -0.40 -0.14
CA PHE A 80 1.04 -1.14 1.08
C PHE A 80 -0.47 -1.21 1.25
N ASP A 81 -1.03 -2.42 1.21
CA ASP A 81 -2.44 -2.68 1.44
C ASP A 81 -2.63 -3.33 2.81
N ALA A 82 -3.32 -2.65 3.72
CA ALA A 82 -3.73 -3.19 5.01
C ALA A 82 -5.22 -3.56 4.99
N LEU A 83 -5.51 -4.86 4.95
CA LEU A 83 -6.87 -5.40 5.07
C LEU A 83 -7.24 -5.53 6.54
N LYS A 84 -8.17 -4.71 7.01
CA LYS A 84 -8.76 -4.78 8.36
C LYS A 84 -9.69 -5.97 8.48
N HIS A 85 -9.39 -6.91 9.38
CA HIS A 85 -10.18 -8.15 9.50
C HIS A 85 -11.57 -7.94 10.07
N SER A 86 -11.77 -6.90 10.90
CA SER A 86 -13.07 -6.67 11.53
C SER A 86 -14.09 -6.05 10.59
N THR A 87 -13.64 -5.21 9.65
CA THR A 87 -14.51 -4.46 8.73
C THR A 87 -14.43 -4.94 7.28
N ALA A 88 -13.47 -5.80 6.96
CA ALA A 88 -13.08 -6.14 5.58
C ALA A 88 -12.70 -4.91 4.73
N GLU A 89 -12.34 -3.79 5.38
CA GLU A 89 -11.88 -2.59 4.69
C GLU A 89 -10.40 -2.70 4.32
N ILE A 90 -10.05 -2.30 3.09
CA ILE A 90 -8.67 -2.20 2.65
C ILE A 90 -8.25 -0.74 2.71
N LEU A 91 -7.30 -0.44 3.58
CA LEU A 91 -6.56 0.81 3.57
C LEU A 91 -5.32 0.62 2.73
N TYR A 92 -4.99 1.58 1.85
CA TYR A 92 -3.73 1.50 1.13
C TYR A 92 -3.00 2.83 1.08
N VAL A 93 -1.67 2.73 1.00
CA VAL A 93 -0.77 3.85 0.74
C VAL A 93 0.15 3.49 -0.41
N THR A 94 0.41 4.44 -1.30
CA THR A 94 1.39 4.29 -2.39
C THR A 94 2.40 5.42 -2.30
N CYS A 95 3.67 5.08 -2.40
CA CYS A 95 4.77 6.04 -2.41
C CYS A 95 5.89 5.59 -3.35
N GLU A 96 6.83 6.49 -3.61
CA GLU A 96 8.07 6.15 -4.33
C GLU A 96 8.93 5.21 -3.48
N SER A 97 9.53 4.21 -4.12
CA SER A 97 10.41 3.26 -3.44
C SER A 97 11.56 3.98 -2.72
N ALA A 98 12.15 5.01 -3.34
CA ALA A 98 13.23 5.81 -2.74
C ALA A 98 12.79 6.53 -1.46
N ARG A 99 11.58 7.11 -1.45
CA ARG A 99 11.00 7.73 -0.25
C ARG A 99 10.77 6.72 0.87
N PHE A 100 10.36 5.50 0.53
CA PHE A 100 10.19 4.46 1.53
C PHE A 100 11.55 4.01 2.11
N ASP A 101 12.59 3.93 1.29
CA ASP A 101 13.95 3.65 1.76
C ASP A 101 14.44 4.72 2.73
N GLU A 102 14.19 6.01 2.46
CA GLU A 102 14.49 7.11 3.38
C GLU A 102 13.74 6.95 4.72
N LEU A 103 12.45 6.56 4.69
CA LEU A 103 11.68 6.31 5.92
C LEU A 103 12.27 5.16 6.74
N ILE A 104 12.77 4.12 6.07
CA ILE A 104 13.48 3.01 6.72
C ILE A 104 14.76 3.53 7.39
N GLU A 105 15.57 4.32 6.70
CA GLU A 105 16.83 4.88 7.24
C GLU A 105 16.60 5.75 8.48
N GLN A 106 15.48 6.48 8.53
CA GLN A 106 15.10 7.31 9.68
C GLN A 106 14.75 6.49 10.93
N GLN A 107 14.42 5.20 10.79
CA GLN A 107 14.11 4.29 11.91
C GLN A 107 15.39 3.80 12.61
N SER A 108 16.13 4.73 13.20
CA SER A 108 17.40 4.47 13.90
C SER A 108 17.27 3.56 15.14
N GLY A 109 16.06 3.45 15.73
CA GLY A 109 15.79 2.63 16.91
C GLY A 109 15.50 1.14 16.65
N ALA A 110 15.35 0.73 15.39
CA ALA A 110 15.04 -0.65 14.99
C ALA A 110 16.09 -1.20 14.03
N THR A 111 16.27 -2.53 14.04
CA THR A 111 17.20 -3.25 13.14
C THR A 111 16.48 -4.36 12.38
N GLY A 112 16.96 -4.66 11.18
CA GLY A 112 16.42 -5.73 10.35
C GLY A 112 14.93 -5.52 9.98
N PRO A 113 14.12 -6.60 9.94
CA PRO A 113 12.70 -6.51 9.55
C PRO A 113 11.85 -5.56 10.40
N ALA A 114 12.19 -5.39 11.67
CA ALA A 114 11.48 -4.48 12.57
C ALA A 114 11.54 -3.02 12.09
N ARG A 115 12.61 -2.67 11.36
CA ARG A 115 12.80 -1.34 10.77
C ARG A 115 11.79 -1.07 9.65
N VAL A 116 11.57 -2.05 8.79
CA VAL A 116 10.58 -1.98 7.70
C VAL A 116 9.18 -1.85 8.29
N VAL A 117 8.86 -2.67 9.31
CA VAL A 117 7.57 -2.61 10.01
C VAL A 117 7.35 -1.22 10.63
N ALA A 118 8.35 -0.65 11.31
CA ALA A 118 8.26 0.70 11.88
C ALA A 118 8.06 1.78 10.81
N ALA A 119 8.75 1.69 9.67
CA ALA A 119 8.57 2.60 8.55
C ALA A 119 7.17 2.50 7.93
N THR A 120 6.65 1.28 7.75
CA THR A 120 5.27 1.05 7.27
C THR A 120 4.24 1.66 8.23
N HIS A 121 4.44 1.52 9.55
CA HIS A 121 3.58 2.17 10.55
C HIS A 121 3.62 3.70 10.46
N ALA A 122 4.81 4.29 10.28
CA ALA A 122 4.94 5.73 10.11
C ALA A 122 4.19 6.20 8.87
N LEU A 123 4.36 5.49 7.75
CA LEU A 123 3.70 5.79 6.48
C LEU A 123 2.17 5.76 6.59
N PHE A 124 1.59 4.74 7.23
CA PHE A 124 0.13 4.70 7.44
C PHE A 124 -0.35 5.82 8.37
N ARG A 125 0.43 6.17 9.41
CA ARG A 125 0.09 7.27 10.31
C ARG A 125 0.04 8.61 9.57
N GLU A 126 1.08 8.92 8.80
CA GLU A 126 1.16 10.15 7.99
C GLU A 126 -0.02 10.24 7.00
N ALA A 127 -0.38 9.12 6.37
CA ALA A 127 -1.50 9.05 5.45
C ALA A 127 -2.85 9.30 6.16
N LEU A 128 -3.08 8.70 7.33
CA LEU A 128 -4.29 8.90 8.12
C LEU A 128 -4.42 10.34 8.64
N GLU A 129 -3.31 10.92 9.11
CA GLU A 129 -3.25 12.32 9.55
C GLU A 129 -3.56 13.29 8.39
N SER A 130 -3.06 13.00 7.18
CA SER A 130 -3.32 13.81 5.98
C SER A 130 -4.80 13.78 5.59
N VAL A 131 -5.46 12.63 5.69
CA VAL A 131 -6.91 12.51 5.42
C VAL A 131 -7.72 13.29 6.45
N ALA A 132 -7.36 13.19 7.74
CA ALA A 132 -8.05 13.93 8.80
C ALA A 132 -7.91 15.46 8.65
N ALA A 133 -6.73 15.95 8.24
CA ALA A 133 -6.48 17.36 8.00
C ALA A 133 -7.22 17.91 6.77
N GLY A 134 -7.42 17.08 5.74
CA GLY A 134 -8.16 17.45 4.54
C GLY A 134 -9.67 17.60 4.74
N GLU A 135 -10.26 16.88 5.70
CA GLU A 135 -11.70 16.91 5.99
C GLU A 135 -12.11 18.05 6.93
N ALA A 136 -11.16 18.67 7.66
CA ALA A 136 -11.43 19.77 8.59
C ALA A 136 -11.49 21.17 7.93
N GLY A 137 -11.45 21.23 6.59
CA GLY A 137 -11.31 22.45 5.80
C GLY A 137 -12.51 22.88 4.95
N CYS A 138 -13.70 22.28 5.12
CA CYS A 138 -14.91 22.64 4.37
C CYS A 138 -16.05 23.12 5.29
#